data_AF-C9RHS9-F1
#
_entry.id   AF-C9RHS9-F1
#
_cell.length_a   1.000
_cell.length_b   1.000
_cell.length_c   1.000
_cell.angle_alpha   90.00
_cell.angle_beta   90.00
_cell.angle_gamma   90.00
#
_symmetry.space_group_name_H-M   'P 1'
#
loop_
_entity.id
_entity.type
_entity.pdbx_description
1 polymer ?
#
loop_
_entity_poly.entity_id
_entity_poly.type
_entity_poly.pdbx_seq_one_letter_code
_entity_poly.pdbx_strand_id
1 'polypeptide(L)' 'MEKEKLIKKLIHTLNHTEEHFEAIISQLKDLGMNTEEYEKLFLKLKELNEAVKKELEQ' A
#
# COMPACT_ATOMS: atom_id res chain seq x y z
N MET A 1 -3.15 25.18 1.65
CA MET A 1 -1.98 25.12 2.55
C MET A 1 -2.06 24.09 3.69
N GLU A 2 -3.19 23.85 4.37
CA GLU A 2 -3.31 22.67 5.28
C GLU A 2 -3.84 21.42 4.56
N LYS A 3 -4.88 21.55 3.74
CA LYS A 3 -5.46 20.43 2.97
C LYS A 3 -4.39 19.73 2.11
N GLU A 4 -3.55 20.48 1.41
CA GLU A 4 -2.46 19.92 0.59
C GLU A 4 -1.41 19.17 1.42
N LYS A 5 -1.12 19.61 2.65
CA LYS A 5 -0.21 18.88 3.55
C LYS A 5 -0.83 17.55 3.99
N LEU A 6 -2.14 17.55 4.29
CA LEU A 6 -2.87 16.32 4.63
C LEU A 6 -2.90 15.34 3.46
N ILE A 7 -3.14 15.83 2.23
CA ILE A 7 -3.11 15.03 1.00
C ILE A 7 -1.72 14.39 0.80
N LYS A 8 -0.65 15.19 0.87
CA LYS A 8 0.73 14.68 0.75
C LYS A 8 1.06 13.64 1.81
N LYS A 9 0.63 13.87 3.06
CA LYS A 9 0.83 12.93 4.16
C LYS A 9 0.10 11.61 3.90
N LEU A 10 -1.15 11.68 3.43
CA LEU A 10 -1.92 10.48 3.08
C LEU A 10 -1.24 9.69 1.96
N ILE A 11 -0.88 10.33 0.84
CA ILE A 11 -0.20 9.67 -0.28
C ILE A 11 1.08 8.96 0.18
N HIS A 12 1.87 9.63 1.03
CA HIS A 12 3.08 9.06 1.61
C HIS A 12 2.78 7.83 2.49
N THR A 13 1.74 7.89 3.34
CA THR A 13 1.30 6.76 4.15
C THR A 13 0.83 5.59 3.29
N LEU A 14 0.09 5.83 2.20
CA LEU A 14 -0.35 4.78 1.28
C LEU A 14 0.84 4.06 0.66
N ASN A 15 1.82 4.81 0.14
CA ASN A 15 3.03 4.24 -0.46
C ASN A 15 3.87 3.44 0.54
N HIS A 16 4.10 3.95 1.76
CA HIS A 16 4.82 3.19 2.79
C HIS A 16 4.10 1.92 3.23
N THR A 17 2.76 1.94 3.24
CA THR A 17 1.99 0.74 3.56
C THR A 17 2.19 -0.33 2.48
N GLU A 18 2.28 0.06 1.20
CA GLU A 18 2.62 -0.86 0.11
C GLU A 18 4.02 -1.46 0.30
N GLU A 19 5.03 -0.64 0.60
CA GLU A 19 6.41 -1.10 0.88
C GLU A 19 6.47 -2.07 2.07
N HIS A 20 5.73 -1.79 3.15
CA HIS A 20 5.65 -2.68 4.30
C HIS A 20 5.00 -4.02 3.95
N PHE A 21 3.96 -4.03 3.11
CA PHE A 21 3.33 -5.26 2.64
C PHE A 21 4.27 -6.09 1.76
N GLU A 22 5.01 -5.47 0.85
CA GLU A 22 6.02 -6.15 0.03
C GLU A 22 7.11 -6.78 0.90
N ALA A 23 7.57 -6.07 1.94
CA ALA A 23 8.55 -6.58 2.89
C ALA A 23 8.02 -7.81 3.66
N ILE A 24 6.76 -7.77 4.11
CA ILE A 24 6.11 -8.91 4.78
C ILE A 24 6.06 -10.12 3.84
N ILE A 25 5.60 -9.93 2.60
CA ILE A 25 5.53 -11.01 1.61
C ILE A 25 6.93 -11.60 1.35
N SER A 26 7.96 -10.75 1.23
CA SER A 26 9.34 -11.22 1.06
C SER A 26 9.81 -12.04 2.26
N GLN A 27 9.59 -11.56 3.48
CA GLN A 27 9.97 -12.28 4.70
C GLN A 27 9.25 -13.63 4.83
N LEU A 28 7.97 -13.70 4.47
CA LEU A 28 7.22 -14.95 4.44
C LEU A 28 7.79 -15.93 3.42
N LYS A 29 8.17 -15.46 2.22
CA LYS A 29 8.84 -16.27 1.19
C LYS A 29 10.20 -16.79 1.67
N ASP A 30 11.00 -15.93 2.31
CA ASP A 30 12.31 -16.29 2.86
C ASP A 30 12.20 -17.37 3.94
N LEU A 31 11.09 -17.37 4.69
CA LEU A 31 10.77 -18.40 5.69
C LEU A 31 10.10 -19.65 5.11
N GLY A 32 9.90 -19.72 3.79
CA GLY A 32 9.25 -20.85 3.12
C GLY A 32 7.76 -20.98 3.44
N MET A 33 7.10 -19.90 3.85
CA MET A 33 5.68 -19.86 4.18
C MET A 33 4.82 -19.60 2.93
N ASN A 34 3.56 -20.04 2.96
CA ASN A 34 2.60 -19.71 1.90
C ASN A 34 2.24 -18.21 1.95
N THR A 35 2.39 -17.51 0.81
CA THR A 35 2.12 -16.07 0.67
C THR A 35 0.88 -15.75 -0.13
N GLU A 36 0.13 -16.72 -0.64
CA GLU A 36 -0.97 -16.48 -1.58
C GLU A 36 -2.01 -15.48 -1.06
N GLU A 37 -2.45 -15.65 0.19
CA GLU A 37 -3.44 -14.75 0.80
C GLU A 37 -2.86 -13.35 1.06
N TYR A 38 -1.57 -13.25 1.41
CA TYR A 38 -0.90 -11.96 1.57
C TYR A 38 -0.74 -11.23 0.23
N GLU A 39 -0.45 -11.95 -0.84
CA GLU A 39 -0.36 -11.39 -2.20
C GLU A 39 -1.73 -10.91 -2.69
N LYS A 40 -2.81 -11.67 -2.44
CA LYS A 40 -4.18 -11.24 -2.73
C LYS A 40 -4.55 -9.95 -1.97
N LEU A 41 -4.24 -9.91 -0.67
CA LEU A 41 -4.45 -8.70 0.14
C LEU A 41 -3.65 -7.52 -0.38
N PHE A 42 -2.39 -7.73 -0.77
CA PHE A 42 -1.54 -6.68 -1.31
C PHE A 42 -2.09 -6.13 -2.63
N LEU A 43 -2.51 -7.00 -3.56
CA LEU A 43 -3.17 -6.56 -4.79
C LEU A 43 -4.41 -5.71 -4.50
N LYS A 44 -5.24 -6.15 -3.53
CA LYS A 44 -6.43 -5.39 -3.15
C LYS A 44 -6.09 -4.03 -2.55
N LEU A 45 -5.05 -3.97 -1.70
CA LEU A 45 -4.53 -2.73 -1.14
C LEU A 45 -4.07 -1.77 -2.25
N LYS A 46 -3.32 -2.25 -3.25
CA LYS A 46 -2.87 -1.41 -4.37
C LYS A 46 -4.03 -0.82 -5.16
N GLU A 47 -5.06 -1.62 -5.46
CA GLU A 47 -6.28 -1.13 -6.13
C GLU A 47 -6.96 0.00 -5.35
N LEU A 48 -7.13 -0.18 -4.03
CA LEU A 48 -7.76 0.81 -3.17
C LEU A 48 -6.91 2.08 -3.06
N ASN A 49 -5.59 1.94 -2.92
CA ASN A 49 -4.67 3.06 -2.86
C ASN A 49 -4.69 3.87 -4.16
N GLU A 50 -4.70 3.21 -5.32
CA GLU A 50 -4.81 3.87 -6.63
C GLU A 50 -6.15 4.62 -6.79
N ALA A 51 -7.26 4.04 -6.34
CA ALA A 51 -8.55 4.71 -6.35
C ALA A 51 -8.52 6.00 -5.49
N VAL A 52 -7.95 5.92 -4.28
CA VAL A 52 -7.78 7.09 -3.40
C VAL A 52 -6.87 8.13 -4.04
N LYS A 53 -5.71 7.74 -4.60
CA LYS A 53 -4.78 8.66 -5.27
C LYS A 53 -5.48 9.43 -6.40
N LYS A 54 -6.29 8.74 -7.22
CA LYS A 54 -7.09 9.38 -8.30
C LYS A 54 -8.11 10.39 -7.78
N GLU A 55 -8.78 10.10 -6.66
CA GLU A 55 -9.72 11.06 -6.05
C GLU A 55 -9.01 12.30 -5.48
N LEU A 56 -7.76 12.15 -5.01
CA LEU A 56 -6.96 13.26 -4.48
C LEU A 56 -6.34 14.15 -5.57
N GLU A 57 -6.24 13.65 -6.81
CA GLU A 57 -5.74 14.38 -7.99
C GLU A 57 -6.83 15.16 -8.74
N GLN A 58 -8.11 14.96 -8.39
CA GLN A 58 -9.26 15.71 -8.90
C GLN A 58 -9.52 17.00 -8.10
#